data_AF-A0A9X2A370-F1
#
_entry.id   AF-A0A9X2A370-F1
#
_cell.length_a   1.000
_cell.length_b   1.000
_cell.length_c   1.000
_cell.angle_alpha   90.00
_cell.angle_beta   90.00
_cell.angle_gamma   90.00
#
_symmetry.space_group_name_H-M   'P 1'
#
loop_
_entity.id
_entity.type
_entity.pdbx_description
1 polymer ?
#
loop_
_entity_poly.entity_id
_entity_poly.type
_entity_poly.pdbx_seq_one_letter_code
_entity_poly.pdbx_strand_id
1 'polypeptide(L)' 'MLPAPTRRQWDLARLYVKNVIEGPNTDIDRIILDVLETGALSPTLKSEFPLLAGNELAQRVVAAVRSVIPC' A
#
# COMPACT_ATOMS: atom_id res chain seq x y z
N MET A 1 2.55 -18.21 5.34
CA MET A 1 3.42 -17.02 5.34
C MET A 1 3.88 -16.82 3.92
N LEU A 2 3.51 -15.71 3.28
CA LEU A 2 3.97 -15.43 1.92
C LEU A 2 5.48 -15.11 1.95
N PRO A 3 6.23 -15.46 0.90
CA PRO A 3 7.62 -15.06 0.80
C PRO A 3 7.72 -13.54 0.81
N ALA A 4 8.77 -13.02 1.45
CA ALA A 4 9.03 -11.58 1.43
C ALA A 4 9.11 -11.08 -0.03
N PRO A 5 8.55 -9.90 -0.35
CA PRO A 5 8.63 -9.36 -1.69
C PRO A 5 10.08 -9.15 -2.13
N THR A 6 10.36 -9.40 -3.40
CA THR A 6 11.66 -9.03 -3.97
C THR A 6 11.83 -7.51 -4.00
N ARG A 7 13.07 -7.02 -4.05
CA ARG A 7 13.35 -5.58 -4.19
C ARG A 7 12.66 -4.96 -5.40
N ARG A 8 12.61 -5.68 -6.53
CA ARG A 8 11.91 -5.25 -7.74
C ARG A 8 10.40 -5.08 -7.51
N GLN A 9 9.78 -6.05 -6.84
CA GLN A 9 8.36 -5.95 -6.51
C GLN A 9 8.08 -4.79 -5.55
N TRP A 10 8.99 -4.55 -4.60
CA TRP A 10 8.89 -3.42 -3.68
C TRP A 10 8.96 -2.07 -4.41
N ASP A 11 9.93 -1.90 -5.31
CA ASP A 11 10.09 -0.66 -6.07
C ASP A 11 8.91 -0.41 -7.03
N LEU A 12 8.35 -1.48 -7.62
CA LEU A 12 7.13 -1.39 -8.44
C LEU A 12 5.88 -1.06 -7.62
N ALA A 13 5.71 -1.68 -6.44
CA ALA A 13 4.62 -1.37 -5.55
C ALA A 13 4.65 0.10 -5.12
N ARG A 14 5.84 0.64 -4.79
CA ARG A 14 6.01 2.07 -4.52
C ARG A 14 5.56 2.93 -5.69
N LEU A 15 6.04 2.63 -6.90
CA LEU A 15 5.67 3.38 -8.10
C LEU A 15 4.16 3.37 -8.34
N TYR A 16 3.51 2.22 -8.15
CA TYR A 16 2.08 2.07 -8.41
C TYR A 16 1.23 2.78 -7.35
N VAL A 17 1.61 2.71 -6.08
CA VAL A 17 0.97 3.48 -5.02
C VAL A 17 1.15 4.99 -5.27
N LYS A 18 2.32 5.43 -5.75
CA LYS A 18 2.58 6.83 -6.12
C LYS A 18 1.72 7.36 -7.27
N ASN A 19 1.23 6.48 -8.13
CA ASN A 19 0.27 6.87 -9.17
C ASN A 19 -1.16 7.07 -8.62
N VAL A 20 -1.40 6.69 -7.36
CA VAL A 20 -2.69 6.84 -6.68
C VAL A 20 -2.63 7.96 -5.63
N ILE A 21 -1.53 8.07 -4.90
CA ILE A 21 -1.33 9.06 -3.84
C ILE A 21 0.07 9.66 -3.86
N GLU A 22 0.20 10.90 -3.40
CA GLU A 22 1.51 11.52 -3.18
C GLU A 22 2.05 11.18 -1.78
N GLY A 23 3.38 11.16 -1.62
CA GLY A 23 4.01 10.97 -0.33
C GLY A 23 5.48 10.53 -0.41
N PRO A 24 6.22 10.65 0.70
CA PRO A 24 7.57 10.13 0.80
C PRO A 24 7.57 8.60 0.73
N ASN A 25 8.69 8.01 0.30
CA ASN A 25 8.82 6.55 0.23
C ASN A 25 8.58 5.87 1.57
N THR A 26 8.95 6.51 2.68
CA THR A 26 8.77 5.97 4.04
C THR A 26 7.30 5.72 4.36
N ASP A 27 6.41 6.63 3.96
CA ASP A 27 4.98 6.51 4.23
C ASP A 27 4.36 5.46 3.31
N ILE A 28 4.79 5.43 2.05
CA ILE A 28 4.36 4.41 1.09
C ILE A 28 4.83 3.02 1.50
N ASP A 29 6.03 2.88 2.06
CA ASP A 29 6.50 1.61 2.60
C ASP A 29 5.62 1.12 3.75
N ARG A 30 5.23 2.02 4.66
CA ARG A 30 4.30 1.68 5.76
C ARG A 30 2.95 1.23 5.22
N ILE A 31 2.43 1.90 4.20
CA ILE A 31 1.18 1.53 3.51
C ILE A 31 1.28 0.15 2.87
N ILE A 32 2.36 -0.12 2.12
CA ILE A 32 2.56 -1.41 1.47
C ILE A 32 2.64 -2.52 2.52
N LEU A 33 3.41 -2.33 3.60
CA LEU A 33 3.50 -3.31 4.69
C LEU A 33 2.15 -3.61 5.32
N ASP A 34 1.37 -2.58 5.67
CA ASP A 34 0.05 -2.74 6.29
C ASP A 34 -0.92 -3.53 5.40
N VAL A 35 -0.87 -3.30 4.08
CA VAL A 35 -1.65 -4.08 3.10
C VAL A 35 -1.18 -5.53 3.02
N LEU A 36 0.12 -5.79 3.07
CA LEU A 36 0.65 -7.16 3.02
C LEU A 36 0.36 -7.94 4.31
N GLU A 37 0.32 -7.26 5.45
CA GLU A 37 0.05 -7.87 6.75
C GLU A 37 -1.44 -8.13 6.98
N THR A 38 -2.30 -7.20 6.57
CA THR A 38 -3.74 -7.24 6.91
C THR A 38 -4.65 -7.52 5.71
N GLY A 39 -4.15 -7.38 4.48
CA GLY A 39 -4.93 -7.47 3.25
C GLY A 39 -5.81 -6.25 2.96
N ALA A 40 -5.76 -5.22 3.81
CA ALA A 40 -6.49 -3.96 3.65
C ALA A 40 -5.66 -2.80 4.22
N LEU A 41 -6.22 -1.59 4.24
CA LEU A 41 -5.65 -0.50 5.04
C LEU A 41 -6.29 -0.50 6.42
N SER A 42 -5.47 -0.61 7.46
CA SER A 42 -5.91 -0.62 8.85
C SER A 42 -6.57 0.70 9.26
N PRO A 43 -7.51 0.68 10.23
CA PRO A 43 -8.13 1.90 10.74
C PRO A 43 -7.10 2.91 11.27
N THR A 44 -6.03 2.42 11.91
CA THR A 44 -4.92 3.25 12.40
C THR A 44 -4.27 4.00 11.26
N LEU A 45 -3.90 3.30 10.18
CA LEU A 45 -3.26 3.92 9.03
C LEU A 45 -4.20 4.91 8.33
N LYS A 46 -5.50 4.59 8.21
CA LYS A 46 -6.50 5.54 7.70
C LYS A 46 -6.63 6.81 8.55
N SER A 47 -6.40 6.72 9.86
CA SER A 47 -6.42 7.90 10.74
C SER A 47 -5.17 8.76 10.59
N GLU A 48 -4.00 8.15 10.35
CA GLU A 48 -2.74 8.84 10.08
C GLU A 48 -2.68 9.45 8.67
N PHE A 49 -3.38 8.86 7.70
CA PHE A 49 -3.48 9.33 6.33
C PHE A 49 -4.94 9.64 5.98
N PRO A 50 -5.47 10.83 6.35
CA PRO A 50 -6.90 11.16 6.18
C PRO A 50 -7.42 11.01 4.75
N LEU A 51 -6.57 11.22 3.75
CA LEU A 51 -6.90 10.98 2.34
C LEU A 51 -7.31 9.53 2.04
N LEU A 52 -6.77 8.56 2.78
CA LEU A 52 -7.09 7.14 2.68
C LEU A 52 -8.30 6.72 3.53
N ALA A 53 -8.92 7.65 4.27
CA ALA A 53 -10.16 7.35 4.99
C ALA A 53 -11.33 7.06 4.03
N GLY A 54 -11.29 7.62 2.82
CA GLY A 54 -12.25 7.33 1.76
C GLY A 54 -12.09 5.91 1.21
N ASN A 55 -13.17 5.14 1.17
CA ASN A 55 -13.15 3.74 0.74
C ASN A 55 -12.63 3.54 -0.69
N GLU A 56 -12.94 4.45 -1.61
CA GLU A 56 -12.51 4.31 -3.01
C GLU A 56 -10.98 4.44 -3.16
N LEU A 57 -10.39 5.49 -2.58
CA LEU A 57 -8.94 5.71 -2.68
C LEU A 57 -8.17 4.61 -1.95
N ALA A 58 -8.67 4.18 -0.78
CA ALA A 58 -8.12 3.05 -0.05
C ALA A 58 -8.11 1.76 -0.88
N GLN A 59 -9.22 1.45 -1.57
CA GLN A 59 -9.31 0.28 -2.44
C GLN A 59 -8.35 0.37 -3.62
N ARG A 60 -8.19 1.55 -4.23
CA ARG A 60 -7.22 1.76 -5.31
C ARG A 60 -5.78 1.52 -4.86
N VAL A 61 -5.41 1.96 -3.65
CA VAL A 61 -4.10 1.69 -3.06
C VAL A 61 -3.90 0.19 -2.82
N VAL A 62 -4.87 -0.49 -2.21
CA VAL A 62 -4.80 -1.94 -1.99
C VAL A 62 -4.66 -2.70 -3.32
N ALA A 63 -5.43 -2.32 -4.34
CA ALA A 63 -5.35 -2.91 -5.67
C ALA A 63 -3.98 -2.68 -6.33
N ALA A 64 -3.42 -1.47 -6.19
CA ALA A 64 -2.08 -1.15 -6.69
C ALA A 64 -1.01 -2.07 -6.10
N VAL A 65 -1.02 -2.28 -4.77
CA VAL A 65 -0.09 -3.19 -4.09
C VAL A 65 -0.28 -4.63 -4.58
N ARG A 66 -1.53 -5.12 -4.60
CA ARG A 66 -1.87 -6.50 -4.99
C ARG A 66 -1.56 -6.85 -6.43
N SER A 67 -1.55 -5.86 -7.32
CA SER A 67 -1.20 -6.07 -8.73
C SER A 67 0.27 -6.43 -8.94
N VAL A 68 1.14 -6.14 -7.96
CA VAL A 68 2.59 -6.36 -8.03
C VAL A 68 3.06 -7.45 -7.06
N ILE A 69 2.47 -7.46 -5.86
CA ILE A 69 2.79 -8.41 -4.80
C ILE A 69 1.53 -9.22 -4.53
N PRO A 70 1.46 -10.48 -4.99
CA PRO A 70 0.35 -11.35 -4.67
C PRO A 70 0.34 -11.60 -3.16
N CYS A 71 -0.73 -11.16 -2.48
CA CYS A 71 -0.94 -11.36 -1.05
C CYS A 71 -2.25 -12.08 -0.76
#